data_AF-A0A4Y2E9I8-F1
#
_entry.id   AF-A0A4Y2E9I8-F1
#
_cell.length_a   1.000
_cell.length_b   1.000
_cell.length_c   1.000
_cell.angle_alpha   90.00
_cell.angle_beta   90.00
_cell.angle_gamma   90.00
#
_symmetry.space_group_name_H-M   'P 1'
#
loop_
_entity.id
_entity.type
_entity.pdbx_description
1 polymer ?
#
loop_
_entity_poly.entity_id
_entity_poly.type
_entity_poly.pdbx_seq_one_letter_code
_entity_poly.pdbx_strand_id
1 'polypeptide(L)'
;MLLIYGEYGRKAKSAARLHRERFPARQTSLKVVKRLRETGCVTSRPRIVGRKVQPEDVLAYALAHPRSSTKMLSENCCLSKSCIWTILSESPVQGLMLRDVTRGATL
;
A
#
# COMPACT_ATOMS: atom_id res chain seq x y z
N MET A 1 -17.16 14.05 -27.80
CA MET A 1 -16.52 13.38 -26.65
C MET A 1 -16.43 14.24 -25.38
N LEU A 2 -16.46 15.58 -25.48
CA LEU A 2 -16.39 16.51 -24.34
C LEU A 2 -17.57 16.40 -23.34
N LEU A 3 -18.76 16.04 -23.82
CA LEU A 3 -19.97 15.89 -23.00
C LEU A 3 -19.84 14.76 -21.96
N ILE A 4 -19.16 13.67 -22.30
CA ILE A 4 -18.97 12.51 -21.42
C ILE A 4 -18.04 12.86 -20.26
N TYR A 5 -16.98 13.62 -20.54
CA TYR A 5 -16.04 14.09 -19.51
C TYR A 5 -16.67 15.16 -18.60
N GLY A 6 -17.47 16.08 -19.17
CA GLY A 6 -18.23 17.06 -18.40
C GLY A 6 -19.25 16.43 -17.45
N GLU A 7 -19.97 15.40 -17.92
CA GLU A 7 -20.89 14.59 -17.10
C GLU A 7 -20.16 13.83 -15.99
N TYR A 8 -19.00 13.25 -16.29
CA TYR A 8 -18.17 12.58 -15.29
C TYR A 8 -17.72 13.55 -14.19
N GLY A 9 -17.27 14.75 -14.56
CA GLY A 9 -16.88 15.80 -13.62
C GLY A 9 -18.04 16.30 -12.76
N ARG A 10 -19.23 16.46 -13.34
CA ARG A 10 -20.45 16.82 -12.59
C ARG A 10 -20.84 15.74 -11.58
N LYS A 11 -20.85 14.48 -12.00
CA LYS A 11 -21.15 13.34 -11.11
C LYS A 11 -20.12 13.20 -9.99
N ALA A 12 -18.83 13.41 -10.28
CA ALA A 12 -17.78 13.39 -9.26
C ALA A 12 -17.96 14.50 -8.21
N LYS A 13 -18.32 15.72 -8.63
CA LYS A 13 -18.62 16.83 -7.70
C LYS A 13 -19.85 16.55 -6.85
N SER A 14 -20.92 16.04 -7.44
CA SER A 14 -22.13 15.65 -6.71
C SER A 14 -21.87 14.51 -5.72
N ALA A 15 -21.09 13.51 -6.11
CA ALA A 15 -20.68 12.42 -5.23
C ALA A 15 -19.82 12.91 -4.06
N ALA A 16 -18.89 13.83 -4.33
CA ALA A 16 -18.07 14.45 -3.28
C ALA A 16 -18.91 15.27 -2.29
N ARG A 17 -19.93 16.00 -2.78
CA ARG A 17 -20.87 16.74 -1.92
C ARG A 17 -21.72 15.80 -1.07
N LEU A 18 -22.30 14.78 -1.69
CA LEU A 18 -23.09 13.75 -1.01
C LEU A 18 -22.26 13.02 0.06
N HIS A 19 -20.99 12.72 -0.21
CA HIS A 19 -20.09 12.11 0.78
C HIS A 19 -19.85 13.05 1.98
N ARG A 20 -19.69 14.36 1.75
CA ARG A 20 -19.53 15.35 2.83
C ARG A 20 -20.81 15.52 3.65
N GLU A 21 -21.97 15.48 3.01
CA GLU A 21 -23.28 15.57 3.66
C GLU A 21 -23.59 14.31 4.49
N ARG A 22 -23.29 13.11 3.97
CA ARG A 22 -23.53 11.83 4.67
C ARG A 22 -22.54 11.55 5.80
N PHE A 23 -21.30 12.02 5.67
CA PHE A 23 -20.26 11.80 6.67
C PHE A 23 -19.77 13.14 7.20
N PRO A 24 -20.46 13.72 8.21
CA PRO A 24 -20.07 14.98 8.83
C PRO A 24 -18.71 14.82 9.52
N ALA A 25 -17.68 15.23 8.78
CA ALA A 25 -16.27 15.41 9.12
C ALA A 25 -15.52 14.24 9.81
N ARG A 26 -14.35 13.93 9.24
CA ARG A 26 -13.25 13.18 9.88
C ARG A 26 -12.94 13.63 11.32
N GLN A 27 -13.27 14.87 11.70
CA GLN A 27 -13.06 15.36 13.06
C GLN A 27 -13.97 14.67 14.07
N THR A 28 -15.20 14.31 13.69
CA THR A 28 -16.16 13.64 14.59
C THR A 28 -15.69 12.22 14.89
N SER A 29 -15.22 11.49 13.87
CA SER A 29 -14.65 10.16 14.06
C SER A 29 -13.36 10.20 14.89
N LEU A 30 -12.48 11.20 14.68
CA LEU A 30 -11.30 11.36 15.52
C LEU A 30 -11.64 11.72 16.98
N LYS A 31 -12.66 12.55 17.21
CA LYS A 31 -13.16 12.87 18.56
C LYS A 31 -13.76 11.64 19.24
N VAL A 32 -14.53 10.82 18.51
CA VAL A 32 -15.07 9.54 19.01
C VAL A 32 -13.93 8.57 19.33
N VAL A 33 -12.97 8.39 18.42
CA VAL A 33 -11.80 7.54 18.67
C VAL A 33 -10.97 8.04 19.86
N LYS A 34 -10.83 9.36 20.04
CA LYS A 34 -10.16 9.95 21.20
C LYS A 34 -10.89 9.61 22.50
N ARG A 35 -12.20 9.83 22.57
CA ARG A 35 -13.02 9.49 23.75
C ARG A 35 -12.98 7.99 24.06
N LEU A 36 -13.09 7.14 23.04
CA LEU A 36 -13.01 5.69 23.21
C LEU A 36 -11.64 5.21 23.73
N ARG A 37 -10.55 5.92 23.41
CA ARG A 37 -9.22 5.68 23.98
C ARG A 37 -9.14 6.15 25.43
N GLU A 38 -9.72 7.30 25.76
CA GLU A 38 -9.80 7.81 27.14
C GLU A 38 -10.57 6.85 28.07
N THR A 39 -11.65 6.22 27.57
CA THR A 39 -12.43 5.21 28.32
C THR A 39 -11.82 3.80 28.29
N GLY A 40 -10.67 3.60 27.62
CA GLY A 40 -10.03 2.29 27.50
C GLY A 40 -10.77 1.26 26.63
N CYS A 41 -11.89 1.64 25.99
CA CYS A 41 -12.69 0.79 25.11
C CYS A 41 -11.95 0.44 23.81
N VAL A 42 -11.09 1.35 23.34
CA VAL A 42 -10.19 1.12 22.21
C VAL A 42 -8.78 0.94 22.74
N THR A 43 -8.37 -0.31 22.93
CA THR A 43 -6.95 -0.62 22.94
C THR A 43 -6.44 -0.34 21.53
N SER A 44 -5.39 0.49 21.38
CA SER A 44 -4.69 0.52 20.11
C SER A 44 -4.21 -0.91 19.89
N ARG A 45 -4.78 -1.58 18.88
CA ARG A 45 -4.15 -2.79 18.34
C ARG A 45 -2.69 -2.41 18.19
N PRO A 46 -1.74 -3.13 18.82
CA PRO A 46 -0.34 -2.85 18.60
C PRO A 46 -0.22 -2.78 17.09
N ARG A 47 0.25 -1.63 16.58
CA ARG A 47 0.77 -1.64 15.23
C ARG A 47 1.76 -2.77 15.31
N ILE A 48 1.45 -3.89 14.64
CA ILE A 48 2.46 -4.86 14.31
C ILE A 48 3.34 -4.00 13.41
N VAL A 49 4.25 -3.26 14.03
CA VAL A 49 5.39 -2.65 13.39
C VAL A 49 5.98 -3.89 12.77
N GLY A 50 5.72 -4.05 11.47
CA GLY A 50 6.08 -5.25 10.74
C GLY A 50 7.49 -5.57 11.18
N ARG A 51 7.70 -6.82 11.62
CA ARG A 51 9.00 -7.35 12.03
C ARG A 51 10.05 -6.59 11.22
N LYS A 52 10.90 -5.82 11.89
CA LYS A 52 11.84 -4.90 11.23
C LYS A 52 12.86 -5.76 10.49
N VAL A 53 12.42 -6.34 9.38
CA VAL A 53 13.24 -7.05 8.41
C VAL A 53 14.08 -5.97 7.81
N GLN A 54 15.38 -6.10 7.99
CA GLN A 54 16.30 -5.12 7.45
C GLN A 54 16.19 -5.18 5.93
N PRO A 55 16.20 -4.04 5.23
CA PRO A 55 16.11 -4.03 3.77
C PRO A 55 17.21 -4.90 3.13
N GLU A 56 18.36 -5.03 3.80
CA GLU A 56 19.46 -5.91 3.44
C GLU A 56 19.06 -7.39 3.46
N ASP A 57 18.23 -7.83 4.42
CA ASP A 57 17.74 -9.22 4.50
C ASP A 57 16.79 -9.54 3.33
N VAL A 58 15.94 -8.57 2.96
CA VAL A 58 15.03 -8.70 1.80
C VAL A 58 15.84 -8.80 0.51
N LEU A 59 16.89 -7.98 0.39
CA LEU A 59 17.76 -7.96 -0.77
C LEU A 59 18.58 -9.26 -0.87
N ALA A 60 19.16 -9.73 0.24
CA ALA A 60 19.89 -10.99 0.29
C ALA A 60 19.00 -12.18 -0.10
N TYR A 61 17.75 -12.20 0.38
CA TYR A 61 16.78 -13.23 0.01
C TYR A 61 16.41 -13.17 -1.47
N ALA A 62 16.20 -11.97 -2.04
CA ALA A 62 15.91 -11.78 -3.45
C ALA A 62 17.08 -12.21 -4.34
N LEU A 63 18.32 -11.92 -3.92
CA LEU A 63 19.55 -12.35 -4.61
C LEU A 63 19.75 -13.86 -4.56
N ALA A 64 19.43 -14.51 -3.45
CA ALA A 64 19.47 -15.97 -3.33
C ALA A 64 18.37 -16.67 -4.15
N HIS A 65 17.28 -15.95 -4.47
CA HIS A 65 16.13 -16.49 -5.20
C HIS A 65 15.73 -15.57 -6.38
N PRO A 66 16.55 -15.51 -7.45
CA PRO A 66 16.35 -14.58 -8.56
C PRO A 66 15.04 -14.78 -9.33
N ARG A 67 14.43 -15.97 -9.23
CA ARG A 67 13.14 -16.31 -9.84
C ARG A 67 11.94 -16.02 -8.93
N SER A 68 12.17 -15.56 -7.69
CA SER A 68 11.11 -15.28 -6.74
C SER A 68 10.29 -14.06 -7.18
N SER A 69 8.96 -14.20 -7.14
CA SER A 69 8.08 -13.08 -7.44
C SER A 69 8.00 -12.12 -6.24
N THR A 70 7.65 -10.86 -6.49
CA THR A 70 7.35 -9.87 -5.43
C THR A 70 6.25 -10.33 -4.47
N LYS A 71 5.36 -11.24 -4.93
CA LYS A 71 4.37 -11.90 -4.09
C LYS A 71 5.02 -12.86 -3.09
N MET A 72 5.92 -13.73 -3.53
CA MET A 72 6.62 -14.64 -2.61
C MET A 72 7.49 -13.88 -1.61
N LEU A 73 8.15 -12.80 -2.05
CA LEU A 73 8.90 -11.91 -1.16
C LEU A 73 7.98 -11.30 -0.09
N SER A 74 6.76 -10.88 -0.46
CA SER A 74 5.80 -10.28 0.48
C SER A 74 5.31 -11.26 1.54
N GLU A 75 5.13 -12.51 1.14
CA GLU A 75 4.68 -13.58 2.02
C GLU A 75 5.81 -14.00 2.97
N ASN A 76 7.03 -14.16 2.48
CA ASN A 76 8.19 -14.59 3.27
C ASN A 76 8.69 -13.52 4.25
N CYS A 77 8.69 -12.25 3.86
CA CYS A 77 9.16 -11.14 4.70
C CYS A 77 8.04 -10.53 5.56
N CYS A 78 6.79 -10.98 5.41
CA CYS A 78 5.60 -10.37 6.03
C CYS A 78 5.50 -8.85 5.73
N LEU A 79 5.97 -8.43 4.55
CA LEU A 79 5.96 -7.03 4.09
C LEU A 79 4.89 -6.83 3.03
N SER A 80 4.37 -5.61 2.90
CA SER A 80 3.50 -5.29 1.78
C SER A 80 4.29 -5.30 0.47
N LYS A 81 3.59 -5.57 -0.64
CA LYS A 81 4.18 -5.48 -1.98
C LYS A 81 4.78 -4.09 -2.27
N SER A 82 4.18 -3.03 -1.73
CA SER A 82 4.70 -1.67 -1.90
C SER A 82 6.00 -1.45 -1.12
N CYS A 83 6.12 -1.97 0.10
CA CYS A 83 7.37 -1.91 0.87
C CYS A 83 8.50 -2.67 0.16
N ILE A 84 8.22 -3.85 -0.39
CA ILE A 84 9.21 -4.60 -1.17
C ILE A 84 9.60 -3.87 -2.44
N TRP A 85 8.63 -3.28 -3.14
CA TRP A 85 8.91 -2.46 -4.31
C TRP A 85 9.86 -1.31 -3.98
N THR A 86 9.59 -0.57 -2.90
CA THR A 86 10.45 0.51 -2.43
C THR A 86 11.87 0.02 -2.13
N ILE A 87 12.02 -1.06 -1.35
CA ILE A 87 13.34 -1.63 -0.99
C ILE A 87 14.12 -2.06 -2.23
N LEU A 88 13.47 -2.77 -3.17
CA LEU A 88 14.12 -3.17 -4.42
C LEU A 88 14.46 -1.98 -5.30
N SER A 89 13.64 -0.91 -5.28
CA SER A 89 13.85 0.28 -6.11
C SER A 89 14.92 1.23 -5.61
N GLU A 90 15.14 1.27 -4.30
CA GLU A 90 16.23 2.03 -3.68
C GLU A 90 17.57 1.29 -3.77
N SER A 91 17.54 -0.02 -4.04
CA SER A 91 18.75 -0.79 -4.27
C SER A 91 19.33 -0.50 -5.67
N PRO A 92 20.65 -0.24 -5.79
CA PRO A 92 21.31 -0.07 -7.09
C PRO A 92 21.33 -1.35 -7.95
N VAL A 93 20.77 -2.45 -7.43
CA VAL A 93 20.70 -3.78 -8.06
C VAL A 93 19.58 -3.87 -9.11
N GLN A 94 18.79 -2.81 -9.27
CA GLN A 94 17.73 -2.68 -10.30
C GLN A 94 18.18 -3.05 -11.73
N GLY A 95 19.48 -2.99 -12.03
CA GLY A 95 20.03 -3.34 -13.33
C GLY A 95 19.99 -4.83 -13.70
N LEU A 96 19.92 -5.76 -12.73
CA LEU A 96 20.19 -7.19 -12.99
C LEU A 96 19.00 -8.16 -12.79
N MET A 97 18.01 -7.87 -11.93
CA MET A 97 17.03 -8.89 -11.52
C MET A 97 15.61 -8.74 -12.11
N LEU A 98 15.18 -7.54 -12.51
CA LEU A 98 13.80 -7.31 -12.97
C LEU A 98 13.60 -7.46 -14.50
N ARG A 99 14.68 -7.60 -15.27
CA ARG A 99 14.58 -7.68 -16.74
C ARG A 99 14.12 -9.04 -17.26
N ASP A 100 14.31 -10.11 -16.50
CA ASP A 100 14.02 -11.47 -16.99
C ASP A 100 12.56 -11.91 -16.75
N VAL A 101 11.85 -11.34 -15.79
CA VAL A 101 10.43 -11.68 -15.54
C VAL A 101 9.50 -11.09 -16.60
N THR A 102 9.85 -9.95 -17.21
CA THR A 102 9.01 -9.30 -18.23
C THR A 102 9.18 -9.89 -19.63
N ARG A 103 10.17 -10.77 -19.85
CA ARG A 103 10.48 -11.34 -21.17
C ARG A 103 9.88 -12.72 -21.43
N GLY A 104 9.26 -13.34 -20.42
CA GLY A 104 8.68 -14.69 -20.51
C GLY A 104 7.20 -14.78 -20.92
N ALA A 105 6.57 -13.67 -21.33
CA ALA A 105 5.16 -13.62 -21.73
C ALA A 105 4.99 -13.33 -23.24
N THR A 106 5.80 -13.96 -24.07
CA THR A 106 5.61 -13.96 -25.52
C THR A 106 6.18 -15.25 -26.13
N LEU A 107 5.49 -16.37 -25.90
CA LEU A 107 5.44 -17.53 -26.79
C LEU A 107 4.06 -18.15 -26.70
#